data_AF-A0A250KSK6-F1
#
_entry.id   AF-A0A250KSK6-F1
#
_cell.length_a   1.000
_cell.length_b   1.000
_cell.length_c   1.000
_cell.angle_alpha   90.00
_cell.angle_beta   90.00
_cell.angle_gamma   90.00
#
_symmetry.space_group_name_H-M   'P 1'
#
loop_
_entity.id
_entity.type
_entity.pdbx_description
1 polymer ?
#
loop_
_entity_poly.entity_id
_entity_poly.type
_entity_poly.pdbx_seq_one_letter_code
_entity_poly.pdbx_strand_id
1 'polypeptide(L)'
;MGKTNINYRNKKYVFINTFLIFMLFPLFTWSAEFVQRKSGESIQTFAQSVLPRDAELVHPTVEVTIQGSSRAVVAIYRDKKQSTNFSGLVLLPEEKSQKYQVTHLAAIKEADGLFDIEVKSVFTAKTKHHDNNGLVVLYSYYRLGSGEENGDAAYFYYLDDGSWKIDEELSDRLVGVKNAKQAKTRLK
;
A
#
# COMPACT_ATOMS: atom_id res chain seq x y z
N MET A 1 -27.36 57.49 -59.15
CA MET A 1 -26.48 56.95 -60.22
C MET A 1 -25.16 56.56 -59.55
N GLY A 2 -24.59 55.37 -59.60
CA GLY A 2 -24.93 54.10 -60.22
C GLY A 2 -24.15 52.99 -59.48
N LYS A 3 -24.69 51.78 -59.52
CA LYS A 3 -24.17 50.56 -58.89
C LYS A 3 -22.86 50.11 -59.54
N THR A 4 -21.99 49.45 -58.77
CA THR A 4 -21.29 48.24 -59.23
C THR A 4 -21.03 47.30 -58.06
N ASN A 5 -21.71 46.15 -58.11
CA ASN A 5 -21.44 44.93 -57.37
C ASN A 5 -20.07 44.36 -57.76
N ILE A 6 -19.29 43.90 -56.79
CA ILE A 6 -18.29 42.86 -57.02
C ILE A 6 -18.54 41.74 -56.01
N ASN A 7 -18.91 40.61 -56.57
CA ASN A 7 -19.30 39.37 -55.92
C ASN A 7 -18.03 38.51 -55.79
N TYR A 8 -17.46 38.35 -54.60
CA TYR A 8 -16.39 37.39 -54.37
C TYR A 8 -16.94 36.10 -53.78
N ARG A 9 -17.25 35.22 -54.73
CA ARG A 9 -17.45 33.79 -54.56
C ARG A 9 -16.18 33.17 -53.99
N ASN A 10 -16.38 32.18 -53.11
CA ASN A 10 -15.58 30.95 -53.00
C ASN A 10 -14.36 30.96 -52.06
N LYS A 11 -14.57 30.55 -50.80
CA LYS A 11 -13.62 29.67 -50.10
C LYS A 11 -14.36 28.52 -49.41
N LYS A 12 -13.78 27.34 -49.61
CA LYS A 12 -14.32 26.00 -49.43
C LYS A 12 -14.46 25.60 -47.96
N TYR A 13 -15.48 24.79 -47.71
CA TYR A 13 -15.66 23.79 -46.65
C TYR A 13 -14.38 23.29 -45.97
N VAL A 14 -14.39 23.28 -44.63
CA VAL A 14 -13.99 22.10 -43.84
C VAL A 14 -15.01 21.90 -42.73
N PHE A 15 -15.92 20.97 -42.98
CA PHE A 15 -16.82 20.33 -42.03
C PHE A 15 -16.08 19.07 -41.55
N ILE A 16 -15.57 19.02 -40.31
CA ILE A 16 -15.22 17.76 -39.63
C ILE A 16 -15.54 17.97 -38.14
N ASN A 17 -16.78 17.72 -37.74
CA ASN A 17 -17.19 16.46 -37.11
C ASN A 17 -16.56 16.32 -35.71
N THR A 18 -17.18 17.01 -34.74
CA THR A 18 -16.92 16.84 -33.29
C THR A 18 -17.45 15.46 -32.90
N PHE A 19 -16.70 14.44 -33.31
CA PHE A 19 -16.96 13.04 -33.03
C PHE A 19 -16.80 12.85 -31.53
N LEU A 20 -17.92 12.58 -30.87
CA LEU A 20 -18.06 11.85 -29.61
C LEU A 20 -16.76 11.12 -29.20
N ILE A 21 -15.92 11.76 -28.40
CA ILE A 21 -14.91 11.05 -27.61
C ILE A 21 -15.67 10.56 -26.37
N PHE A 22 -16.49 9.51 -26.57
CA PHE A 22 -16.71 8.52 -25.53
C PHE A 22 -15.35 7.88 -25.30
N MET A 23 -14.53 8.52 -24.46
CA MET A 23 -13.39 7.84 -23.86
C MET A 23 -13.98 6.68 -23.07
N LEU A 24 -13.94 5.51 -23.71
CA LEU A 24 -13.73 4.22 -23.10
C LEU A 24 -12.62 4.39 -22.05
N PHE A 25 -12.98 4.85 -20.86
CA PHE A 25 -12.23 4.49 -19.68
C PHE A 25 -12.29 2.96 -19.66
N PRO A 26 -11.16 2.25 -19.81
CA PRO A 26 -11.18 0.85 -19.43
C PRO A 26 -11.60 0.87 -17.96
N LEU A 27 -12.79 0.33 -17.69
CA LEU A 27 -13.16 -0.11 -16.36
C LEU A 27 -12.12 -1.18 -16.02
N PHE A 28 -10.96 -0.75 -15.53
CA PHE A 28 -10.05 -1.57 -14.74
C PHE A 28 -10.82 -1.84 -13.46
N THR A 29 -11.78 -2.77 -13.55
CA THR A 29 -12.25 -3.46 -12.37
C THR A 29 -11.04 -4.23 -11.88
N TRP A 30 -10.29 -3.62 -10.95
CA TRP A 30 -9.43 -4.34 -10.02
C TRP A 30 -10.33 -5.41 -9.40
N SER A 31 -10.32 -6.61 -9.98
CA SER A 31 -10.99 -7.74 -9.38
C SER A 31 -10.29 -7.95 -8.06
N ALA A 32 -10.99 -7.71 -6.95
CA ALA A 32 -10.49 -8.06 -5.63
C ALA A 32 -10.07 -9.54 -5.67
N GLU A 33 -8.78 -9.79 -5.45
CA GLU A 33 -8.27 -11.16 -5.40
C GLU A 33 -8.73 -11.78 -4.08
N PHE A 34 -9.42 -12.91 -4.17
CA PHE A 34 -9.87 -13.65 -3.00
C PHE A 34 -9.14 -14.98 -2.93
N VAL A 35 -8.66 -15.28 -1.73
CA VAL A 35 -7.99 -16.54 -1.41
C VAL A 35 -8.73 -17.25 -0.29
N GLN A 36 -8.73 -18.58 -0.32
CA GLN A 36 -9.41 -19.40 0.68
C GLN A 36 -8.40 -20.18 1.50
N ARG A 37 -8.48 -20.03 2.82
CA ARG A 37 -7.68 -20.84 3.74
C ARG A 37 -8.24 -22.25 3.83
N LYS A 38 -7.38 -23.27 3.78
CA LYS A 38 -7.80 -24.66 3.97
C LYS A 38 -8.14 -24.92 5.44
N SER A 39 -9.12 -25.77 5.70
CA SER A 39 -9.46 -26.17 7.06
C SER A 39 -8.26 -26.84 7.74
N GLY A 40 -7.92 -26.41 8.96
CA GLY A 40 -6.77 -26.91 9.72
C GLY A 40 -5.40 -26.36 9.29
N GLU A 41 -5.32 -25.56 8.22
CA GLU A 41 -4.07 -24.92 7.78
C GLU A 41 -3.62 -23.86 8.78
N SER A 42 -2.32 -23.78 9.06
CA SER A 42 -1.77 -22.70 9.91
C SER A 42 -1.80 -21.36 9.19
N ILE A 43 -1.90 -20.25 9.93
CA ILE A 43 -1.89 -18.89 9.37
C ILE A 43 -0.58 -18.62 8.60
N GLN A 44 0.54 -19.12 9.11
CA GLN A 44 1.85 -19.00 8.48
C GLN A 44 1.90 -19.73 7.13
N THR A 45 1.43 -20.98 7.08
CA THR A 45 1.38 -21.78 5.85
C THR A 45 0.44 -21.14 4.82
N PHE A 46 -0.72 -20.67 5.29
CA PHE A 46 -1.67 -19.98 4.44
C PHE A 46 -1.06 -18.72 3.83
N ALA A 47 -0.48 -17.84 4.64
CA ALA A 47 0.18 -16.63 4.15
C ALA A 47 1.31 -16.93 3.15
N GLN A 48 2.15 -17.93 3.43
CA GLN A 48 3.20 -18.38 2.51
C GLN A 48 2.65 -18.84 1.15
N SER A 49 1.50 -19.51 1.13
CA SER A 49 0.87 -19.99 -0.11
C SER A 49 0.33 -18.87 -1.01
N VAL A 50 0.07 -17.69 -0.43
CA VAL A 50 -0.49 -16.52 -1.12
C VAL A 50 0.60 -15.54 -1.56
N LEU A 51 1.85 -15.74 -1.13
CA LEU A 51 2.94 -14.87 -1.52
C LEU A 51 3.21 -14.91 -3.04
N PRO A 52 3.73 -13.82 -3.61
CA PRO A 52 4.30 -13.84 -4.95
C PRO A 52 5.36 -14.95 -5.08
N ARG A 53 5.48 -15.58 -6.26
CA ARG A 53 6.35 -16.75 -6.49
C ARG A 53 7.81 -16.54 -6.08
N ASP A 54 8.33 -15.34 -6.33
CA ASP A 54 9.72 -14.97 -6.04
C ASP A 54 9.88 -14.28 -4.68
N ALA A 55 8.85 -14.27 -3.83
CA ALA A 55 8.91 -13.64 -2.52
C ALA A 55 9.28 -14.62 -1.40
N GLU A 56 9.79 -14.06 -0.30
CA GLU A 56 10.00 -14.77 0.96
C GLU A 56 9.59 -13.91 2.16
N LEU A 57 9.07 -14.54 3.22
CA LEU A 57 8.73 -13.83 4.45
C LEU A 57 9.99 -13.33 5.14
N VAL A 58 9.96 -12.07 5.55
CA VAL A 58 11.05 -11.43 6.33
C VAL A 58 10.69 -11.23 7.79
N HIS A 59 9.42 -11.47 8.14
CA HIS A 59 8.91 -11.40 9.50
C HIS A 59 7.86 -12.51 9.70
N PRO A 60 7.72 -13.07 10.92
CA PRO A 60 6.62 -13.98 11.23
C PRO A 60 5.27 -13.37 10.86
N THR A 61 4.37 -14.19 10.31
CA THR A 61 3.01 -13.73 9.99
C THR A 61 2.28 -13.40 11.29
N VAL A 62 1.57 -12.26 11.31
CA VAL A 62 0.83 -11.80 12.50
C VAL A 62 -0.66 -11.65 12.21
N GLU A 63 -1.49 -11.93 13.20
CA GLU A 63 -2.91 -11.58 13.19
C GLU A 63 -3.13 -10.27 13.96
N VAL A 64 -3.83 -9.32 13.35
CA VAL A 64 -4.08 -8.01 13.94
C VAL A 64 -5.50 -7.52 13.70
N THR A 65 -5.99 -6.64 14.57
CA THR A 65 -7.33 -6.03 14.44
C THR A 65 -7.24 -4.65 13.81
N ILE A 66 -7.78 -4.49 12.60
CA ILE A 66 -7.65 -3.28 11.76
C ILE A 66 -8.96 -2.46 11.73
N GLN A 67 -10.14 -3.12 11.78
CA GLN A 67 -11.44 -2.46 11.69
C GLN A 67 -12.43 -2.99 12.75
N GLY A 68 -12.19 -2.66 14.02
CA GLY A 68 -13.16 -2.90 15.12
C GLY A 68 -13.37 -4.36 15.56
N SER A 69 -13.33 -5.33 14.65
CA SER A 69 -13.63 -6.75 14.96
C SER A 69 -12.96 -7.77 14.04
N SER A 70 -12.62 -7.42 12.81
CA SER A 70 -12.03 -8.36 11.85
C SER A 70 -10.53 -8.55 12.11
N ARG A 71 -10.12 -9.81 12.32
CA ARG A 71 -8.71 -10.19 12.43
C ARG A 71 -8.12 -10.37 11.04
N ALA A 72 -7.30 -9.41 10.63
CA ALA A 72 -6.53 -9.48 9.41
C ALA A 72 -5.25 -10.29 9.63
N VAL A 73 -4.82 -11.03 8.61
CA VAL A 73 -3.50 -11.67 8.60
C VAL A 73 -2.54 -10.77 7.83
N VAL A 74 -1.39 -10.45 8.44
CA VAL A 74 -0.37 -9.59 7.84
C VAL A 74 0.91 -10.38 7.64
N ALA A 75 1.38 -10.39 6.39
CA ALA A 75 2.62 -11.02 5.97
C ALA A 75 3.54 -9.97 5.38
N ILE A 76 4.75 -9.85 5.94
CA ILE A 76 5.78 -8.96 5.41
C ILE A 76 6.81 -9.81 4.69
N TYR A 77 7.09 -9.45 3.44
CA TYR A 77 7.92 -10.22 2.54
C TYR A 77 8.90 -9.34 1.78
N ARG A 78 9.94 -9.93 1.21
CA ARG A 78 10.81 -9.30 0.22
C ARG A 78 10.85 -10.14 -1.04
N ASP A 79 11.10 -9.50 -2.18
CA ASP A 79 11.41 -10.21 -3.42
C ASP A 79 12.85 -10.76 -3.29
N LYS A 80 13.06 -12.05 -3.59
CA LYS A 80 14.39 -12.68 -3.58
C LYS A 80 15.39 -12.00 -4.51
N LYS A 81 14.90 -11.26 -5.52
CA LYS A 81 15.73 -10.51 -6.47
C LYS A 81 16.03 -9.08 -6.00
N GLN A 82 15.31 -8.56 -5.02
CA GLN A 82 15.52 -7.21 -4.47
C GLN A 82 16.04 -7.32 -3.03
N SER A 83 17.25 -6.82 -2.78
CA SER A 83 17.95 -7.14 -1.53
C SER A 83 17.53 -6.30 -0.32
N THR A 84 16.98 -5.10 -0.50
CA THR A 84 16.82 -4.12 0.59
C THR A 84 15.39 -3.75 0.92
N ASN A 85 14.45 -3.95 -0.01
CA ASN A 85 13.06 -3.56 0.14
C ASN A 85 12.19 -4.68 0.68
N PHE A 86 11.31 -4.33 1.62
CA PHE A 86 10.19 -5.19 1.99
C PHE A 86 8.87 -4.61 1.49
N SER A 87 7.91 -5.51 1.27
CA SER A 87 6.52 -5.22 0.96
C SER A 87 5.63 -5.96 1.94
N GLY A 88 4.36 -5.58 1.99
CA GLY A 88 3.38 -6.24 2.84
C GLY A 88 2.17 -6.73 2.08
N LEU A 89 1.63 -7.84 2.54
CA LEU A 89 0.36 -8.40 2.10
C LEU A 89 -0.55 -8.49 3.33
N VAL A 90 -1.76 -7.98 3.20
CA VAL A 90 -2.78 -7.99 4.23
C VAL A 90 -4.01 -8.73 3.72
N LEU A 91 -4.34 -9.83 4.40
CA LEU A 91 -5.50 -10.66 4.12
C LEU A 91 -6.63 -10.22 5.03
N LEU A 92 -7.64 -9.56 4.45
CA LEU A 92 -8.83 -9.10 5.16
C LEU A 92 -9.90 -10.19 5.08
N PRO A 93 -10.40 -10.72 6.20
CA PRO A 93 -11.42 -11.76 6.16
C PRO A 93 -12.75 -11.21 5.63
N GLU A 94 -13.39 -11.95 4.74
CA GLU A 94 -14.78 -11.68 4.35
C GLU A 94 -15.71 -12.24 5.43
N GLU A 95 -16.69 -11.44 5.86
CA GLU A 95 -17.59 -11.77 6.96
C GLU A 95 -18.20 -13.17 6.80
N LYS A 96 -18.12 -13.98 7.87
CA LYS A 96 -18.73 -15.32 7.96
C LYS A 96 -18.22 -16.31 6.90
N SER A 97 -17.06 -16.06 6.28
CA SER A 97 -16.44 -16.95 5.30
C SER A 97 -15.03 -17.38 5.73
N GLN A 98 -14.47 -18.37 5.04
CA GLN A 98 -13.03 -18.68 5.08
C GLN A 98 -12.24 -18.00 3.95
N LYS A 99 -12.87 -17.03 3.28
CA LYS A 99 -12.26 -16.26 2.21
C LYS A 99 -11.63 -15.00 2.78
N TYR A 100 -10.51 -14.64 2.18
CA TYR A 100 -9.78 -13.43 2.50
C TYR A 100 -9.59 -12.64 1.23
N GLN A 101 -9.90 -11.35 1.30
CA GLN A 101 -9.49 -10.40 0.29
C GLN A 101 -7.99 -10.14 0.45
N VAL A 102 -7.26 -10.28 -0.65
CA VAL A 102 -5.84 -9.94 -0.71
C VAL A 102 -5.73 -8.45 -0.96
N THR A 103 -5.03 -7.75 -0.07
CA THR A 103 -4.66 -6.35 -0.24
C THR A 103 -3.16 -6.21 -0.04
N HIS A 104 -2.55 -5.25 -0.73
CA HIS A 104 -1.11 -5.00 -0.65
C HIS A 104 -0.87 -3.71 0.14
N LEU A 105 0.16 -3.70 0.99
CA LEU A 105 0.65 -2.46 1.57
C LEU A 105 1.24 -1.59 0.46
N ALA A 106 1.07 -0.27 0.61
CA ALA A 106 1.79 0.68 -0.22
C ALA A 106 3.30 0.41 -0.14
N ALA A 107 3.97 0.51 -1.29
CA ALA A 107 5.41 0.34 -1.35
C ALA A 107 6.11 1.38 -0.48
N ILE A 108 7.14 0.94 0.24
CA ILE A 108 7.99 1.80 1.03
C ILE A 108 8.86 2.63 0.09
N LYS A 109 9.00 3.91 0.40
CA LYS A 109 9.98 4.77 -0.25
C LYS A 109 11.29 4.64 0.53
N GLU A 110 12.28 3.98 -0.04
CA GLU A 110 13.63 4.03 0.51
C GLU A 110 14.12 5.48 0.47
N ALA A 111 14.56 6.00 1.62
CA ALA A 111 15.32 7.23 1.63
C ALA A 111 16.76 6.93 1.16
N ASP A 112 17.34 7.85 0.39
CA ASP A 112 18.69 7.67 -0.14
C ASP A 112 19.71 7.40 0.98
N GLY A 113 20.53 6.36 0.80
CA GLY A 113 21.59 5.97 1.72
C GLY A 113 21.17 5.06 2.88
N LEU A 114 19.93 4.58 2.90
CA LEU A 114 19.48 3.49 3.78
C LEU A 114 19.69 2.13 3.11
N PHE A 115 20.18 1.14 3.85
CA PHE A 115 20.32 -0.24 3.39
C PHE A 115 20.09 -1.23 4.55
N ASP A 116 19.97 -2.52 4.22
CA ASP A 116 19.76 -3.62 5.18
C ASP A 116 18.59 -3.38 6.14
N ILE A 117 17.40 -3.09 5.57
CA ILE A 117 16.18 -2.87 6.34
C ILE A 117 15.71 -4.19 6.96
N GLU A 118 15.61 -4.23 8.29
CA GLU A 118 15.15 -5.39 9.05
C GLU A 118 13.84 -5.06 9.77
N VAL A 119 12.78 -5.81 9.49
CA VAL A 119 11.48 -5.63 10.16
C VAL A 119 11.55 -6.21 11.57
N LYS A 120 11.36 -5.35 12.58
CA LYS A 120 11.45 -5.69 14.00
C LYS A 120 10.11 -6.09 14.60
N SER A 121 9.04 -5.41 14.21
CA SER A 121 7.70 -5.75 14.70
C SER A 121 6.59 -5.21 13.81
N VAL A 122 5.45 -5.90 13.83
CA VAL A 122 4.23 -5.50 13.13
C VAL A 122 3.08 -5.52 14.14
N PHE A 123 2.38 -4.40 14.28
CA PHE A 123 1.29 -4.26 15.25
C PHE A 123 0.30 -3.18 14.83
N THR A 124 -0.86 -3.10 15.49
CA THR A 124 -1.82 -2.02 15.25
C THR A 124 -1.78 -0.95 16.34
N ALA A 125 -2.08 0.28 15.93
CA ALA A 125 -2.16 1.44 16.79
C ALA A 125 -3.34 2.34 16.39
N LYS A 126 -4.07 2.84 17.39
CA LYS A 126 -5.12 3.85 17.18
C LYS A 126 -4.51 5.24 17.26
N THR A 127 -4.95 6.13 16.38
CA THR A 127 -4.54 7.54 16.37
C THR A 127 -5.78 8.43 16.38
N LYS A 128 -5.58 9.74 16.52
CA LYS A 128 -6.67 10.73 16.41
C LYS A 128 -6.95 11.15 14.96
N HIS A 129 -6.03 10.84 14.04
CA HIS A 129 -6.11 11.24 12.64
C HIS A 129 -7.00 10.28 11.83
N HIS A 130 -7.11 9.03 12.26
CA HIS A 130 -7.85 7.97 11.57
C HIS A 130 -8.83 7.30 12.54
N ASP A 131 -10.06 7.06 12.07
CA ASP A 131 -11.11 6.42 12.88
C ASP A 131 -10.81 4.95 13.20
N ASN A 132 -10.06 4.29 12.31
CA ASN A 132 -9.67 2.89 12.41
C ASN A 132 -8.27 2.72 12.98
N ASN A 133 -7.96 1.49 13.42
CA ASN A 133 -6.60 1.16 13.82
C ASN A 133 -5.70 1.13 12.58
N GLY A 134 -4.63 1.91 12.59
CA GLY A 134 -3.57 1.78 11.59
C GLY A 134 -2.67 0.60 11.88
N LEU A 135 -2.03 0.09 10.83
CA LEU A 135 -0.98 -0.90 10.91
C LEU A 135 0.37 -0.20 11.00
N VAL A 136 1.19 -0.59 11.96
CA VAL A 136 2.55 -0.07 12.15
C VAL A 136 3.54 -1.17 11.85
N VAL A 137 4.49 -0.88 10.96
CA VAL A 137 5.62 -1.75 10.67
C VAL A 137 6.89 -1.06 11.15
N LEU A 138 7.43 -1.55 12.26
CA LEU A 138 8.68 -1.09 12.85
C LEU A 138 9.85 -1.83 12.20
N TYR A 139 10.87 -1.07 11.80
CA TYR A 139 12.07 -1.60 11.18
C TYR A 139 13.32 -0.89 11.69
N SER A 140 14.46 -1.59 11.63
CA SER A 140 15.78 -0.97 11.76
C SER A 140 16.44 -0.89 10.39
N TYR A 141 17.38 0.03 10.23
CA TYR A 141 18.12 0.24 8.99
C TYR A 141 19.58 0.64 9.28
N TYR A 142 20.46 0.31 8.34
CA TYR A 142 21.84 0.79 8.33
C TYR A 142 21.98 2.02 7.43
N ARG A 143 22.86 2.95 7.79
CA ARG A 143 23.14 4.16 7.00
C ARG A 143 24.58 4.16 6.49
N LEU A 144 24.77 4.29 5.18
CA LEU A 144 26.09 4.28 4.55
C LEU A 144 26.98 5.39 5.12
N GLY A 145 28.23 5.04 5.46
CA GLY A 145 29.26 6.00 5.89
C GLY A 145 29.10 6.58 7.30
N SER A 146 28.16 6.06 8.12
CA SER A 146 27.90 6.60 9.47
C SER A 146 28.83 6.10 10.56
N GLY A 147 29.41 4.90 10.42
CA GLY A 147 30.28 4.30 11.46
C GLY A 147 29.57 3.96 12.79
N GLU A 148 28.27 4.25 12.92
CA GLU A 148 27.42 3.95 14.07
C GLU A 148 26.32 2.93 13.72
N GLU A 149 25.92 2.15 14.73
CA GLU A 149 24.90 1.10 14.66
C GLU A 149 23.50 1.67 14.41
N ASN A 150 22.80 1.06 13.45
CA ASN A 150 21.34 0.99 13.28
C ASN A 150 20.46 2.17 13.72
N GLY A 151 19.82 2.81 12.75
CA GLY A 151 18.63 3.62 13.00
C GLY A 151 17.38 2.75 13.15
N ASP A 152 16.39 3.22 13.90
CA ASP A 152 15.06 2.61 14.00
C ASP A 152 14.01 3.58 13.45
N ALA A 153 13.01 3.09 12.73
CA ALA A 153 11.87 3.87 12.25
C ALA A 153 10.64 2.98 12.06
N ALA A 154 9.49 3.58 11.81
CA ALA A 154 8.30 2.81 11.48
C ALA A 154 7.42 3.52 10.47
N TYR A 155 6.78 2.73 9.61
CA TYR A 155 5.71 3.20 8.74
C TYR A 155 4.37 3.02 9.43
N PHE A 156 3.54 4.06 9.37
CA PHE A 156 2.14 4.01 9.75
C PHE A 156 1.28 3.87 8.49
N TYR A 157 0.59 2.75 8.38
CA TYR A 157 -0.36 2.47 7.31
C TYR A 157 -1.79 2.61 7.79
N TYR A 158 -2.64 3.20 6.97
CA TYR A 158 -4.09 3.24 7.18
C TYR A 158 -4.80 2.69 5.94
N LEU A 159 -5.98 2.10 6.17
CA LEU A 159 -6.81 1.56 5.13
C LEU A 159 -7.84 2.62 4.73
N ASP A 160 -7.79 3.06 3.48
CA ASP A 160 -8.68 4.07 2.91
C ASP A 160 -9.22 3.57 1.57
N ASP A 161 -10.54 3.51 1.46
CA ASP A 161 -11.27 3.00 0.29
C ASP A 161 -10.72 1.66 -0.26
N GLY A 162 -10.51 0.70 0.66
CA GLY A 162 -9.99 -0.64 0.33
C GLY A 162 -8.51 -0.68 -0.05
N SER A 163 -7.79 0.44 0.02
CA SER A 163 -6.37 0.55 -0.33
C SER A 163 -5.54 0.99 0.87
N TRP A 164 -4.38 0.36 1.06
CA TRP A 164 -3.44 0.76 2.10
C TRP A 164 -2.63 1.98 1.67
N LYS A 165 -2.58 2.99 2.53
CA LYS A 165 -1.81 4.22 2.32
C LYS A 165 -0.87 4.45 3.49
N ILE A 166 0.26 5.11 3.22
CA ILE A 166 1.20 5.55 4.25
C ILE A 166 0.77 6.94 4.72
N ASP A 167 0.70 7.12 6.04
CA ASP A 167 0.61 8.44 6.65
C ASP A 167 2.04 8.93 6.94
N GLU A 168 2.55 9.80 6.07
CA GLU A 168 3.92 10.30 6.15
C GLU A 168 4.14 11.11 7.46
N GLU A 169 3.15 11.92 7.90
CA GLU A 169 3.26 12.71 9.13
C GLU A 169 3.37 11.83 10.37
N LEU A 170 2.55 10.78 10.46
CA LEU A 170 2.63 9.82 11.56
C LEU A 170 3.89 8.96 11.47
N SER A 171 4.36 8.63 10.27
CA SER A 171 5.60 7.86 10.07
C SER A 171 6.83 8.68 10.50
N ASP A 172 6.88 9.97 10.19
CA ASP A 172 7.97 10.88 10.61
C ASP A 172 8.07 10.96 12.15
N ARG A 173 6.94 10.96 12.85
CA ARG A 173 6.90 10.93 14.33
C ARG A 173 7.50 9.66 14.92
N LEU A 174 7.58 8.58 14.14
CA LEU A 174 8.07 7.28 14.56
C LEU A 174 9.59 7.09 14.32
N VAL A 175 10.29 8.09 13.78
CA VAL A 175 11.76 8.03 13.63
C VAL A 175 12.45 7.93 15.00
N GLY A 176 13.37 6.98 15.15
CA GLY A 176 14.11 6.67 16.37
C GLY A 176 13.30 5.90 17.42
N VAL A 177 12.12 5.38 17.08
CA VAL A 177 11.33 4.52 17.98
C VAL A 177 11.88 3.10 17.96
N LYS A 178 12.19 2.53 19.13
CA LYS A 178 12.84 1.21 19.20
C LYS A 178 11.88 0.04 19.43
N ASN A 179 10.63 0.32 19.79
CA ASN A 179 9.66 -0.72 20.14
C ASN A 179 8.20 -0.24 20.03
N ALA A 180 7.28 -1.20 19.99
CA ALA A 180 5.85 -0.96 19.88
C ALA A 180 5.27 -0.10 21.01
N LYS A 181 5.80 -0.19 22.24
CA LYS A 181 5.33 0.63 23.37
C LYS A 181 5.63 2.11 23.12
N GLN A 182 6.86 2.43 22.71
CA GLN A 182 7.25 3.79 22.36
C GLN A 182 6.43 4.32 21.16
N ALA A 183 6.23 3.49 20.12
CA ALA A 183 5.40 3.86 18.97
C ALA A 183 3.99 4.25 19.38
N LYS A 184 3.32 3.39 20.18
CA LYS A 184 1.96 3.65 20.67
C LYS A 184 1.87 4.90 21.55
N THR A 185 2.92 5.26 22.28
CA THR A 185 2.97 6.51 23.03
C THR A 185 3.09 7.72 22.10
N ARG A 186 3.93 7.64 21.07
CA ARG A 186 4.14 8.75 20.11
C ARG A 186 2.96 8.99 19.19
N LEU A 187 2.11 7.99 18.95
CA LEU A 187 0.95 8.07 18.05
C LEU A 187 -0.36 8.52 18.71
N LYS A 188 -0.36 8.71 20.04
CA LYS A 188 -1.50 9.29 20.78
C LYS A 188 -1.57 10.81 20.61
#